data_AF-A0A5K3F876-F1
#
_entry.id   AF-A0A5K3F876-F1
#
_cell.length_a   1.000
_cell.length_b   1.000
_cell.length_c   1.000
_cell.angle_alpha   90.00
_cell.angle_beta   90.00
_cell.angle_gamma   90.00
#
_symmetry.space_group_name_H-M   'P 1'
#
loop_
_entity.id
_entity.type
_entity.pdbx_description
1 polymer ?
#
loop_
_entity_poly.entity_id
_entity_poly.type
_entity_poly.pdbx_seq_one_letter_code
_entity_poly.pdbx_strand_id
1 'polypeptide(L)' 'MWASSTKVGCAKKFCKEQNRGIVTCAFNNAGMQLRPRGRPYESGQSCRACPSNYTCVHKQCSAMSTQQMYTDATA' A
#
# COMPACT_ATOMS: atom_id res chain seq x y z
N MET A 1 1.70 -5.03 7.11
CA MET A 1 2.22 -4.53 5.82
C MET A 1 1.89 -5.56 4.76
N TRP A 2 0.86 -5.34 3.94
CA TRP A 2 0.55 -6.22 2.80
C TRP A 2 1.13 -5.61 1.53
N ALA A 3 2.20 -6.20 0.98
CA ALA A 3 2.86 -5.69 -0.23
C ALA A 3 1.94 -5.71 -1.47
N SER A 4 0.93 -6.60 -1.48
CA SER A 4 -0.07 -6.69 -2.54
C SER A 4 -1.20 -5.64 -2.44
N SER A 5 -1.32 -4.95 -1.29
CA SER A 5 -2.33 -3.91 -1.09
C SER A 5 -1.86 -2.60 -1.71
N THR A 6 -2.68 -2.03 -2.60
CA THR A 6 -2.37 -0.80 -3.36
C THR A 6 -3.33 0.34 -3.08
N LYS A 7 -4.43 0.08 -2.38
CA LYS A 7 -5.48 1.04 -2.05
C LYS A 7 -5.96 0.82 -0.62
N VAL A 8 -6.27 1.92 0.05
CA VAL A 8 -6.87 1.95 1.38
C VAL A 8 -8.00 2.98 1.41
N GLY A 9 -9.11 2.62 2.04
CA GLY A 9 -10.20 3.53 2.36
C GLY A 9 -10.48 3.47 3.86
N CYS A 10 -10.57 4.63 4.51
CA CYS A 10 -10.82 4.71 5.94
C CYS A 10 -12.07 5.53 6.26
N ALA A 11 -12.73 5.18 7.35
CA ALA A 11 -13.84 5.92 7.93
C ALA A 11 -13.62 6.10 9.42
N LYS A 12 -14.11 7.21 9.96
CA LYS A 12 -14.09 7.48 11.40
C LYS A 12 -15.47 7.88 11.88
N LYS A 13 -15.83 7.44 13.08
CA LYS A 13 -17.11 7.78 13.73
C LYS A 13 -16.92 7.80 15.24
N PHE A 14 -17.49 8.82 15.89
CA PHE A 14 -17.69 8.77 17.33
C PHE A 14 -19.02 8.09 17.63
N CYS A 15 -18.96 7.02 18.41
CA CYS A 15 -20.13 6.23 18.78
C CYS A 15 -20.52 6.61 20.23
N LYS A 16 -21.58 7.42 20.35
CA LYS A 16 -22.00 8.06 21.60
C LYS A 16 -22.34 7.05 22.70
N GLU A 17 -23.07 5.99 22.34
CA GLU A 17 -23.47 4.92 23.27
C GLU A 17 -22.27 4.20 23.89
N GLN A 18 -21.17 4.11 23.15
CA GLN A 18 -19.93 3.48 23.60
C GLN A 18 -18.92 4.51 24.14
N ASN A 19 -19.28 5.80 24.16
CA ASN A 19 -18.42 6.94 24.48
C ASN A 19 -17.01 6.84 23.86
N ARG A 20 -16.93 6.43 22.57
CA ARG A 20 -15.66 6.08 21.92
C ARG A 20 -15.58 6.53 20.47
N GLY A 21 -14.43 7.06 20.09
CA GLY A 21 -14.05 7.26 18.69
C GLY A 21 -13.55 5.95 18.06
N ILE A 22 -14.13 5.57 16.92
CA ILE A 22 -13.74 4.39 16.14
C ILE A 22 -13.21 4.87 14.79
N VAL A 23 -12.09 4.29 14.37
CA VAL A 23 -11.54 4.44 13.02
C VAL A 23 -11.40 3.05 12.43
N THR A 24 -11.91 2.86 11.22
CA THR A 24 -11.82 1.60 10.49
C THR A 24 -11.24 1.86 9.12
N CYS A 25 -10.32 1.01 8.66
CA CYS A 25 -9.78 1.05 7.32
C CYS A 25 -9.97 -0.29 6.62
N ALA A 26 -10.35 -0.24 5.35
CA ALA A 26 -10.40 -1.37 4.44
C ALA A 26 -9.26 -1.25 3.43
N PHE A 27 -8.57 -2.36 3.19
CA PHE A 27 -7.45 -2.47 2.26
C PHE A 27 -7.85 -3.43 1.13
N ASN A 28 -7.53 -3.09 -0.12
CA ASN A 28 -7.67 -4.07 -1.20
C ASN A 28 -6.60 -5.16 -1.07
N ASN A 29 -6.90 -6.37 -1.55
CA ASN A 29 -5.95 -7.49 -1.62
C ASN A 29 -5.25 -7.85 -0.29
N ALA A 30 -5.80 -7.40 0.83
CA ALA A 30 -5.33 -7.76 2.15
C ALA A 30 -5.92 -9.12 2.55
N GLY A 31 -5.17 -9.90 3.34
CA GLY A 31 -5.64 -11.19 3.83
C GLY A 31 -5.66 -12.34 2.82
N MET A 32 -5.45 -12.08 1.52
CA MET A 32 -5.35 -13.12 0.48
C MET A 32 -4.21 -14.13 0.75
N GLN A 33 -3.13 -13.71 1.43
CA GLN A 33 -2.01 -14.59 1.83
C GLN A 33 -2.26 -15.38 3.13
N LEU A 34 -3.47 -15.31 3.74
CA LEU A 34 -3.75 -16.00 5.01
C LEU A 34 -3.96 -17.52 4.88
N ARG A 35 -3.81 -18.10 3.67
CA ARG A 35 -3.75 -19.55 3.47
C ARG A 35 -2.35 -19.98 3.00
N PRO A 36 -1.58 -20.74 3.78
CA PRO A 36 -1.34 -20.69 5.22
C PRO A 36 0.11 -20.22 5.53
N ARG A 37 0.28 -19.29 6.48
CA ARG A 37 1.55 -18.92 7.18
C ARG A 37 2.65 -18.15 6.42
N GLY A 38 2.36 -17.54 5.28
CA GLY A 38 3.33 -16.68 4.56
C GLY A 38 3.51 -15.30 5.20
N ARG A 39 4.69 -14.68 5.00
CA ARG A 39 4.85 -13.24 5.24
C ARG A 39 3.95 -12.47 4.26
N PRO A 40 3.35 -11.33 4.65
CA PRO A 40 2.48 -10.52 3.78
C PRO A 40 3.28 -9.73 2.71
N TYR A 41 4.51 -10.16 2.44
CA TYR A 41 5.47 -9.61 1.50
C TYR A 41 6.56 -10.66 1.22
N GLU A 42 7.24 -10.53 0.09
CA GLU A 42 8.43 -11.31 -0.22
C GLU A 42 9.64 -10.74 0.52
N SER A 43 10.45 -11.60 1.13
CA SER A 43 11.68 -11.18 1.81
C SER A 43 12.81 -10.92 0.83
N GLY A 44 13.50 -9.79 0.96
CA GLY A 44 14.65 -9.47 0.15
C GLY A 44 15.10 -8.02 0.33
N GLN A 45 16.05 -7.59 -0.50
CA GLN A 45 16.43 -6.18 -0.60
C GLN A 45 15.22 -5.32 -0.98
N SER A 46 15.08 -4.15 -0.36
CA SER A 46 13.99 -3.22 -0.67
C SER A 46 13.91 -2.93 -2.17
N CYS A 47 12.69 -2.88 -2.69
CA CYS A 47 12.37 -2.57 -4.09
C CYS A 47 12.91 -3.54 -5.16
N ARG A 48 13.62 -4.62 -4.80
CA ARG A 48 14.14 -5.60 -5.76
C ARG A 48 13.04 -6.25 -6.63
N ALA A 49 11.83 -6.36 -6.09
CA ALA A 49 10.67 -6.94 -6.76
C ALA A 49 9.58 -5.91 -7.09
N CYS A 50 9.93 -4.63 -7.25
CA CYS A 50 8.95 -3.66 -7.74
C CYS A 50 8.56 -3.95 -9.20
N PRO A 51 7.31 -3.69 -9.62
CA PRO A 51 6.93 -3.76 -11.02
C PRO A 51 7.76 -2.80 -11.88
N SER A 52 7.98 -3.14 -13.15
CA SER A 52 8.89 -2.42 -14.06
C SER A 52 8.57 -0.93 -14.28
N ASN A 53 7.31 -0.51 -14.08
CA ASN A 53 6.85 0.88 -14.21
C ASN A 53 6.74 1.63 -12.86
N TYR A 54 7.41 1.14 -11.82
CA TYR A 54 7.42 1.74 -10.49
C TYR A 54 8.82 2.24 -10.14
N THR A 55 8.87 3.29 -9.33
CA THR A 55 10.11 3.81 -8.75
C THR A 55 10.19 3.43 -7.28
N CYS A 56 11.42 3.35 -6.76
CA CYS A 56 11.65 3.08 -5.34
C CYS A 56 11.67 4.40 -4.57
N VAL A 57 10.57 4.72 -3.89
CA VAL A 57 10.44 5.94 -3.07
C VAL A 57 10.35 5.51 -1.61
N HIS A 58 11.30 5.97 -0.78
CA HIS A 58 11.35 5.62 0.65
C HIS A 58 11.21 4.10 0.93
N LYS A 59 11.89 3.27 0.13
CA LYS A 59 11.88 1.80 0.20
C LYS A 59 10.52 1.15 -0.13
N GLN A 60 9.63 1.86 -0.81
CA GLN A 60 8.35 1.37 -1.30
C GLN A 60 8.24 1.54 -2.81
N CYS A 61 7.53 0.62 -3.48
CA CYS A 61 7.23 0.75 -4.90
C CYS A 61 6.15 1.83 -5.06
N SER A 62 6.50 2.94 -5.70
CA SER A 62 5.54 3.98 -6.08
C SER A 62 5.31 3.94 -7.59
N ALA A 63 4.05 3.95 -8.00
CA ALA A 63 3.73 4.16 -9.40
C ALA A 63 4.33 5.51 -9.82
N MET A 64 4.94 5.58 -11.01
CA MET A 64 5.31 6.87 -11.58
C MET A 64 4.04 7.71 -11.68
N SER A 65 4.05 8.88 -11.03
CA SER A 65 2.97 9.84 -11.27
C SER A 65 3.03 10.28 -12.73
N THR A 66 1.87 10.54 -13.35
CA THR A 66 1.83 11.08 -14.71
C THR A 66 2.66 12.36 -14.83
N GLN A 67 2.84 13.11 -13.74
CA GLN A 67 3.70 14.30 -13.68
C GLN A 67 5.20 13.98 -13.75
N GLN A 68 5.68 12.87 -13.16
CA GLN A 68 7.08 12.45 -13.26
C GLN A 68 7.44 11.90 -14.65
N MET A 69 6.49 11.27 -15.34
CA MET A 69 6.71 10.82 -16.72
C MET A 69 6.99 11.98 -17.69
N TYR A 70 6.39 13.15 -17.47
CA TYR A 70 6.64 14.31 -18.32
C TYR A 70 7.98 15.00 -18.04
N THR A 71 8.47 14.99 -16.78
CA THR A 71 9.74 15.63 -16.44
C THR A 71 10.95 14.84 -16.92
N ASP A 72 10.91 13.50 -16.85
CA ASP A 72 12.02 12.64 -17.28
C ASP A 72 12.09 12.45 -18.80
N ALA A 73 11.00 12.71 -19.54
CA ALA A 73 10.99 12.65 -21.00
C ALA A 73 11.56 13.92 -21.66
N THR A 74 11.80 14.97 -20.88
CA THR A 74 12.32 16.27 -21.35
C THR A 74 13.74 16.58 -20.85
N ALA A 75 14.39 15.65 -20.15
CA ALA A 75 15.75 15.78 -19.64
C ALA A 75 16.77 14.98 -20.46
#